data_AF-A0A950TR09-F1
#
_entry.id   AF-A0A950TR09-F1
#
_cell.length_a   1.000
_cell.length_b   1.000
_cell.length_c   1.000
_cell.angle_alpha   90.00
_cell.angle_beta   90.00
_cell.angle_gamma   90.00
#
_symmetry.space_group_name_H-M   'P 1'
#
loop_
_entity.id
_entity.type
_entity.pdbx_description
1 polymer ?
#
loop_
_entity_poly.entity_id
_entity_poly.type
_entity_poly.pdbx_seq_one_letter_code
_entity_poly.pdbx_strand_id
1 'polypeptide(L)'
;MISVNSGILRQFLRGLPLVRDLRGVLMNLDSRLASLERRVERNESREYMDQALAVVSEFWRSYDLRVEPDCPPILVDLFHSNTEYLWRNLVIAKLVQHVTAAPLVGLFGEPGVVGSATGGQLSRGNNVRLASAFGVNRFIDAPNEDALCAAERPASVAIADLAASQSDGTPLAPAAIAKLREVRTESGFPLGRAIQETFMRAELMPTVLAGTRLRHWTKRVLGFVDFAERLIATMHPAVFVTGHVDYCPWGTLAELLVRRGGRVVWYRGDCRLPIHILDQIDETSTLNGMIRRLERNAFCEFEHQIDGDADLAFRIDALAEARSAAVRKGVGRHCRWVSVNPAADSRAVPVTFQNNNLPTYCLFAHTFTDQPAADEALFVDYLEWVEETCRHAATTQAYNLIVKIHPLDRYYDHSGAADRLAAEFETTANVRFTRDAIEPQQLAEHCVLGLTVRGTPGLEMTELGLPMMLAGRGLYSGTGICLTPRTRTEYFDLLAGGPPFPIDIATQSRRARRYMAFDRHWSAPMTPLVPSFNGRSATDPDLWILIINGIRSACLETDQVARALARAWSKGSAKVISAEADELFASAASCGQAH
;
A
#
# COMPACT_ATOMS: atom_id res chain seq x y z
N MET A 1 9.07 -54.25 -8.18
CA MET A 1 7.63 -54.55 -7.98
C MET A 1 7.44 -55.08 -6.57
N ILE A 2 7.11 -54.20 -5.62
CA ILE A 2 6.61 -54.63 -4.29
C ILE A 2 5.14 -54.21 -4.27
N SER A 3 4.27 -55.21 -4.37
CA SER A 3 2.83 -55.08 -4.23
C SER A 3 2.50 -54.78 -2.77
N VAL A 4 2.17 -53.53 -2.47
CA VAL A 4 1.60 -53.19 -1.16
C VAL A 4 0.11 -53.54 -1.21
N ASN A 5 -0.25 -54.51 -0.37
CA ASN A 5 -1.57 -55.10 -0.31
C ASN A 5 -2.63 -54.06 0.09
N SER A 6 -3.48 -53.67 -0.87
CA SER A 6 -4.48 -52.59 -0.78
C SER A 6 -5.53 -52.75 0.34
N GLY A 7 -5.57 -53.91 1.02
CA GLY A 7 -6.46 -54.19 2.15
C GLY A 7 -6.06 -53.47 3.45
N ILE A 8 -4.78 -53.39 3.76
CA ILE A 8 -4.29 -52.85 5.05
C ILE A 8 -4.40 -51.31 5.06
N LEU A 9 -4.06 -50.66 3.94
CA LEU A 9 -4.20 -49.20 3.79
C LEU A 9 -5.67 -48.76 3.86
N ARG A 10 -6.60 -49.58 3.33
CA ARG A 10 -8.05 -49.30 3.41
C ARG A 10 -8.63 -49.51 4.82
N GLN A 11 -8.01 -50.36 5.64
CA GLN A 11 -8.44 -50.57 7.02
C GLN A 11 -7.94 -49.44 7.92
N PHE A 12 -6.72 -48.93 7.66
CA PHE A 12 -6.13 -47.79 8.38
C PHE A 12 -6.88 -46.47 8.11
N LEU A 13 -7.30 -46.23 6.86
CA LEU A 13 -8.03 -45.02 6.47
C LEU A 13 -9.50 -44.98 6.96
N ARG A 14 -10.07 -46.11 7.39
CA ARG A 14 -11.45 -46.19 7.91
C ARG A 14 -11.59 -45.72 9.37
N GLY A 15 -10.48 -45.55 10.08
CA GLY A 15 -10.46 -45.11 11.48
C GLY A 15 -10.26 -43.61 11.70
N LEU A 16 -10.05 -42.82 10.64
CA LEU A 16 -9.81 -41.37 10.75
C LEU A 16 -11.11 -40.58 10.56
N PRO A 17 -11.60 -39.85 11.58
CA PRO A 17 -12.87 -39.10 11.52
C PRO A 17 -12.91 -38.07 10.38
N LEU A 18 -11.76 -37.52 9.95
CA LEU A 18 -11.66 -36.47 8.95
C LEU A 18 -11.85 -36.92 7.48
N VAL A 19 -11.69 -38.21 7.17
CA VAL A 19 -11.62 -38.67 5.75
C VAL A 19 -13.01 -38.76 5.10
N ARG A 20 -14.07 -38.89 5.89
CA ARG A 20 -15.44 -39.06 5.37
C ARG A 20 -16.05 -37.73 4.93
N ASP A 21 -15.79 -36.65 5.67
CA ASP A 21 -16.31 -35.31 5.40
C ASP A 21 -15.62 -34.67 4.18
N LEU A 22 -14.29 -34.81 4.07
CA LEU A 22 -13.52 -34.32 2.91
C LEU A 22 -13.94 -34.97 1.59
N ARG A 23 -14.27 -36.27 1.61
CA ARG A 23 -14.64 -37.03 0.41
C ARG A 23 -16.02 -36.64 -0.13
N GLY A 24 -16.95 -36.29 0.78
CA GLY A 24 -18.27 -35.78 0.42
C GLY A 24 -18.21 -34.40 -0.23
N VAL A 25 -17.32 -33.52 0.27
CA VAL A 25 -17.12 -32.17 -0.29
C VAL A 25 -16.48 -32.24 -1.68
N LEU A 26 -15.40 -33.02 -1.84
CA LEU A 26 -14.69 -33.17 -3.13
C LEU A 26 -15.57 -33.76 -4.24
N MET A 27 -16.32 -34.82 -3.96
CA MET A 27 -17.17 -35.48 -4.97
C MET A 27 -18.36 -34.62 -5.43
N ASN A 28 -18.87 -33.75 -4.55
CA ASN A 28 -20.01 -32.88 -4.87
C ASN A 28 -19.57 -31.66 -5.71
N LEU A 29 -18.34 -31.17 -5.49
CA LEU A 29 -17.72 -30.13 -6.31
C LEU A 29 -17.44 -30.63 -7.74
N ASP A 30 -16.78 -31.77 -7.90
CA ASP A 30 -16.42 -32.32 -9.23
C ASP A 30 -17.65 -32.59 -10.12
N SER A 31 -18.69 -33.20 -9.55
CA SER A 31 -19.94 -33.52 -10.26
C SER A 31 -20.67 -32.27 -10.74
N ARG A 32 -20.66 -31.19 -9.96
CA ARG A 32 -21.36 -29.94 -10.27
C ARG A 32 -20.53 -29.05 -11.20
N LEU A 33 -19.21 -29.09 -11.08
CA LEU A 33 -18.27 -28.42 -11.99
C LEU A 33 -18.34 -28.97 -13.42
N ALA A 34 -18.45 -30.29 -13.58
CA ALA A 34 -18.68 -30.92 -14.90
C ALA A 34 -20.03 -30.52 -15.55
N SER A 35 -21.03 -30.12 -14.74
CA SER A 35 -22.29 -29.56 -15.24
C SER A 35 -22.16 -28.11 -15.69
N LEU A 36 -21.24 -27.34 -15.10
CA LEU A 36 -20.93 -25.96 -15.49
C LEU A 36 -20.08 -25.92 -16.76
N GLU A 37 -19.15 -26.86 -16.95
CA GLU A 37 -18.30 -26.95 -18.15
C GLU A 37 -19.12 -27.12 -19.43
N ARG A 38 -20.21 -27.89 -19.40
CA ARG A 38 -21.14 -28.01 -20.53
C ARG A 38 -21.89 -26.72 -20.88
N ARG A 39 -21.88 -25.72 -19.99
CA ARG A 39 -22.50 -24.39 -20.22
C ARG A 39 -21.48 -23.36 -20.72
N VAL A 40 -20.20 -23.50 -20.37
CA VAL A 40 -19.09 -22.61 -20.76
C VAL A 40 -18.85 -22.59 -22.28
N GLU A 41 -19.11 -23.69 -22.99
CA GLU A 41 -18.87 -23.79 -24.44
C GLU A 41 -19.84 -22.96 -25.32
N ARG A 42 -20.81 -22.24 -24.73
CA ARG A 42 -21.79 -21.44 -25.47
C ARG A 42 -21.93 -20.02 -24.88
N ASN A 43 -21.44 -19.02 -25.60
CA ASN A 43 -21.83 -17.59 -25.57
C ASN A 43 -21.16 -16.58 -24.58
N GLU A 44 -21.42 -15.32 -24.94
CA GLU A 44 -20.73 -14.04 -24.71
C GLU A 44 -20.41 -13.64 -23.25
N SER A 45 -19.43 -12.74 -23.11
CA SER A 45 -18.71 -12.28 -21.91
C SER A 45 -19.51 -12.04 -20.61
N ARG A 46 -20.83 -11.80 -20.65
CA ARG A 46 -21.66 -11.67 -19.44
C ARG A 46 -21.89 -13.00 -18.71
N GLU A 47 -21.83 -14.14 -19.39
CA GLU A 47 -21.97 -15.43 -18.72
C GLU A 47 -20.76 -15.79 -17.86
N TYR A 48 -19.55 -15.36 -18.21
CA TYR A 48 -18.32 -15.76 -17.51
C TYR A 48 -18.24 -15.23 -16.08
N MET A 49 -18.61 -13.97 -15.86
CA MET A 49 -18.67 -13.41 -14.51
C MET A 49 -19.69 -14.17 -13.66
N ASP A 50 -20.87 -14.43 -14.20
CA ASP A 50 -21.96 -15.09 -13.48
C ASP A 50 -21.59 -16.54 -13.12
N GLN A 51 -20.96 -17.25 -14.05
CA GLN A 51 -20.41 -18.59 -13.81
C GLN A 51 -19.30 -18.57 -12.76
N ALA A 52 -18.37 -17.62 -12.84
CA ALA A 52 -17.30 -17.48 -11.86
C ALA A 52 -17.85 -17.18 -10.46
N LEU A 53 -18.79 -16.24 -10.34
CA LEU A 53 -19.43 -15.91 -9.06
C LEU A 53 -20.22 -17.09 -8.48
N ALA A 54 -20.84 -17.94 -9.32
CA ALA A 54 -21.48 -19.16 -8.84
C ALA A 54 -20.46 -20.16 -8.26
N VAL A 55 -19.30 -20.32 -8.90
CA VAL A 55 -18.19 -21.16 -8.40
C VAL A 55 -17.62 -20.61 -7.10
N VAL A 56 -17.39 -19.29 -7.02
CA VAL A 56 -16.97 -18.58 -5.81
C VAL A 56 -17.93 -18.82 -4.66
N SER A 57 -19.22 -18.66 -4.92
CA SER A 57 -20.26 -18.83 -3.91
C SER A 57 -20.31 -20.25 -3.36
N GLU A 58 -20.25 -21.26 -4.22
CA GLU A 58 -20.24 -22.66 -3.76
C GLU A 58 -18.97 -23.01 -3.00
N PHE A 59 -17.81 -22.49 -3.44
CA PHE A 59 -16.54 -22.67 -2.73
C PHE A 59 -16.64 -22.12 -1.30
N TRP A 60 -17.00 -20.84 -1.13
CA TRP A 60 -17.06 -20.22 0.20
C TRP A 60 -18.16 -20.77 1.09
N ARG A 61 -19.33 -21.10 0.52
CA ARG A 61 -20.44 -21.72 1.27
C ARG A 61 -20.03 -23.04 1.93
N SER A 62 -19.07 -23.75 1.34
CA SER A 62 -18.51 -24.99 1.90
C SER A 62 -17.72 -24.75 3.19
N TYR A 63 -17.19 -23.54 3.39
CA TYR A 63 -16.41 -23.14 4.58
C TYR A 63 -17.21 -22.28 5.58
N ASP A 64 -18.36 -21.74 5.17
CA ASP A 64 -19.19 -20.85 5.99
C ASP A 64 -19.96 -21.55 7.12
N LEU A 65 -19.84 -22.87 7.25
CA LEU A 65 -20.46 -23.66 8.33
C LEU A 65 -20.01 -23.24 9.73
N ARG A 66 -18.92 -22.47 9.84
CA ARG A 66 -18.34 -22.00 11.11
C ARG A 66 -18.67 -20.54 11.43
N VAL A 67 -19.42 -19.84 10.59
CA VAL A 67 -19.72 -18.42 10.82
C VAL A 67 -20.69 -18.29 11.99
N GLU A 68 -20.35 -17.42 12.94
CA GLU A 68 -21.16 -17.11 14.13
C GLU A 68 -21.87 -15.76 13.91
N PRO A 69 -23.18 -15.72 13.62
CA PRO A 69 -23.87 -14.49 13.25
C PRO A 69 -23.89 -13.40 14.33
N ASP A 70 -23.77 -13.80 15.59
CA ASP A 70 -23.80 -12.91 16.75
C ASP A 70 -22.43 -12.32 17.11
N CYS A 71 -21.35 -12.77 16.45
CA CYS A 71 -20.02 -12.22 16.67
C CYS A 71 -19.90 -10.79 16.11
N PRO A 72 -19.11 -9.92 16.77
CA PRO A 72 -18.65 -8.65 16.22
C PRO A 72 -18.23 -8.75 14.74
N PRO A 73 -18.83 -7.98 13.81
CA PRO A 73 -18.65 -8.21 12.39
C PRO A 73 -17.29 -7.73 11.87
N ILE A 74 -16.91 -8.28 10.71
CA ILE A 74 -15.84 -7.78 9.86
C ILE A 74 -16.44 -6.79 8.86
N LEU A 75 -15.98 -5.54 8.93
CA LEU A 75 -16.25 -4.53 7.92
C LEU A 75 -15.40 -4.77 6.69
N VAL A 76 -16.03 -4.85 5.53
CA VAL A 76 -15.37 -4.99 4.23
C VAL A 76 -15.52 -3.69 3.45
N ASP A 77 -14.37 -3.13 3.07
CA ASP A 77 -14.29 -1.98 2.17
C ASP A 77 -14.85 -2.33 0.79
N LEU A 78 -16.02 -1.78 0.45
CA LEU A 78 -16.62 -1.87 -0.89
C LEU A 78 -16.85 -0.49 -1.51
N PHE A 79 -16.12 0.53 -1.04
CA PHE A 79 -16.21 1.91 -1.55
C PHE A 79 -15.69 2.01 -3.00
N HIS A 80 -14.71 1.18 -3.36
CA HIS A 80 -14.16 1.18 -4.71
C HIS A 80 -15.13 0.66 -5.76
N SER A 81 -14.93 1.14 -6.99
CA SER A 81 -15.55 0.56 -8.18
C SER A 81 -14.60 -0.33 -8.99
N ASN A 82 -13.33 -0.47 -8.55
CA ASN A 82 -12.30 -1.23 -9.23
C ASN A 82 -12.36 -2.73 -8.87
N THR A 83 -12.39 -3.58 -9.89
CA THR A 83 -12.57 -5.04 -9.73
C THR A 83 -11.43 -5.70 -8.94
N GLU A 84 -10.18 -5.30 -9.18
CA GLU A 84 -9.00 -5.84 -8.48
C GLU A 84 -9.06 -5.54 -6.99
N TYR A 85 -9.35 -4.29 -6.61
CA TYR A 85 -9.45 -3.88 -5.22
C TYR A 85 -10.60 -4.60 -4.49
N LEU A 86 -11.78 -4.62 -5.09
CA LEU A 86 -12.95 -5.29 -4.50
C LEU A 86 -12.70 -6.77 -4.28
N TRP A 87 -12.11 -7.45 -5.28
CA TRP A 87 -11.80 -8.86 -5.18
C TRP A 87 -10.81 -9.16 -4.05
N ARG A 88 -9.72 -8.39 -3.96
CA ARG A 88 -8.72 -8.54 -2.90
C ARG A 88 -9.31 -8.28 -1.52
N ASN A 89 -10.11 -7.21 -1.36
CA ASN A 89 -10.83 -6.91 -0.11
C ASN A 89 -11.67 -8.11 0.34
N LEU A 90 -12.42 -8.73 -0.58
CA LEU A 90 -13.31 -9.85 -0.27
C LEU A 90 -12.57 -11.16 0.00
N VAL A 91 -11.52 -11.49 -0.77
CA VAL A 91 -10.70 -12.67 -0.47
C VAL A 91 -10.06 -12.52 0.91
N ILE A 92 -9.45 -11.38 1.22
CA ILE A 92 -8.83 -11.16 2.53
C ILE A 92 -9.88 -11.18 3.64
N ALA A 93 -11.06 -10.58 3.42
CA ALA A 93 -12.16 -10.65 4.39
C ALA A 93 -12.61 -12.08 4.67
N LYS A 94 -12.65 -12.97 3.67
CA LYS A 94 -12.95 -14.39 3.89
C LYS A 94 -11.85 -15.13 4.62
N LEU A 95 -10.59 -14.83 4.35
CA LEU A 95 -9.48 -15.41 5.09
C LEU A 95 -9.50 -14.96 6.55
N VAL A 96 -9.84 -13.69 6.82
CA VAL A 96 -10.07 -13.19 8.18
C VAL A 96 -11.27 -13.88 8.83
N GLN A 97 -12.41 -13.99 8.14
CA GLN A 97 -13.60 -14.70 8.63
C GLN A 97 -13.29 -16.17 8.95
N HIS A 98 -12.43 -16.83 8.16
CA HIS A 98 -12.00 -18.20 8.46
C HIS A 98 -11.23 -18.30 9.78
N VAL A 99 -10.49 -17.25 10.15
CA VAL A 99 -9.74 -17.18 11.42
C VAL A 99 -10.64 -16.78 12.60
N THR A 100 -11.62 -15.90 12.38
CA THR A 100 -12.41 -15.29 13.47
C THR A 100 -13.83 -15.81 13.62
N ALA A 101 -14.34 -16.57 12.65
CA ALA A 101 -15.75 -16.94 12.52
C ALA A 101 -16.75 -15.76 12.41
N ALA A 102 -16.27 -14.51 12.35
CA ALA A 102 -17.13 -13.33 12.39
C ALA A 102 -17.91 -13.13 11.07
N PRO A 103 -19.14 -12.57 11.13
CA PRO A 103 -19.93 -12.29 9.93
C PRO A 103 -19.35 -11.11 9.15
N LEU A 104 -19.59 -11.08 7.83
CA LEU A 104 -19.14 -9.99 6.95
C LEU A 104 -20.22 -8.93 6.78
N VAL A 105 -19.82 -7.66 6.83
CA VAL A 105 -20.67 -6.49 6.53
C VAL A 105 -19.96 -5.62 5.51
N GLY A 106 -20.60 -5.39 4.35
CA GLY A 106 -20.05 -4.57 3.29
C GLY A 106 -20.36 -3.08 3.47
N LEU A 107 -19.37 -2.21 3.24
CA LEU A 107 -19.53 -0.75 3.27
C LEU A 107 -19.55 -0.15 1.87
N PHE A 108 -20.63 0.56 1.54
CA PHE A 108 -20.81 1.30 0.28
C PHE A 108 -20.85 2.81 0.51
N GLY A 109 -20.96 3.55 -0.58
CA GLY A 109 -21.18 5.00 -0.58
C GLY A 109 -20.04 5.73 -1.27
N GLU A 110 -20.15 7.04 -1.36
CA GLU A 110 -19.12 7.91 -1.94
C GLU A 110 -18.61 8.96 -0.94
N PRO A 111 -18.32 8.61 0.34
CA PRO A 111 -17.81 9.58 1.30
C PRO A 111 -16.38 10.03 0.95
N GLY A 112 -15.97 11.18 1.49
CA GLY A 112 -14.59 11.65 1.39
C GLY A 112 -14.11 11.76 -0.06
N VAL A 113 -13.02 11.07 -0.38
CA VAL A 113 -12.40 11.13 -1.72
C VAL A 113 -12.93 10.08 -2.69
N VAL A 114 -13.88 9.22 -2.31
CA VAL A 114 -14.31 8.08 -3.14
C VAL A 114 -14.80 8.55 -4.52
N GLY A 115 -15.69 9.55 -4.55
CA GLY A 115 -16.29 10.06 -5.79
C GLY A 115 -15.27 10.71 -6.75
N SER A 116 -14.16 11.26 -6.23
CA SER A 116 -13.11 11.88 -7.04
C SER A 116 -11.94 10.94 -7.37
N ALA A 117 -11.67 9.92 -6.56
CA ALA A 117 -10.46 9.11 -6.64
C ALA A 117 -10.66 7.70 -7.23
N THR A 118 -11.88 7.17 -7.31
CA THR A 118 -12.10 5.72 -7.56
C THR A 118 -12.64 5.33 -8.93
N GLY A 119 -12.72 6.27 -9.88
CA GLY A 119 -13.01 6.07 -11.31
C GLY A 119 -13.86 4.83 -11.67
N GLY A 120 -15.16 5.02 -11.91
CA GLY A 120 -16.16 3.95 -12.13
C GLY A 120 -15.78 2.84 -13.12
N GLN A 121 -15.42 1.64 -12.64
CA GLN A 121 -15.29 0.43 -13.48
C GLN A 121 -16.47 -0.55 -13.31
N LEU A 122 -17.09 -0.59 -12.13
CA LEU A 122 -18.23 -1.44 -11.81
C LEU A 122 -19.42 -0.62 -11.30
N SER A 123 -20.63 -1.06 -11.67
CA SER A 123 -21.86 -0.53 -11.08
C SER A 123 -22.03 -1.03 -9.65
N ARG A 124 -22.72 -0.25 -8.80
CA ARG A 124 -23.11 -0.67 -7.45
C ARG A 124 -23.78 -2.04 -7.43
N GLY A 125 -24.65 -2.32 -8.40
CA GLY A 125 -25.30 -3.62 -8.55
C GLY A 125 -24.29 -4.76 -8.74
N ASN A 126 -23.26 -4.56 -9.55
CA ASN A 126 -22.21 -5.56 -9.72
C ASN A 126 -21.34 -5.71 -8.46
N ASN A 127 -21.05 -4.62 -7.73
CA ASN A 127 -20.33 -4.73 -6.46
C ASN A 127 -21.12 -5.57 -5.44
N VAL A 128 -22.43 -5.33 -5.33
CA VAL A 128 -23.31 -6.14 -4.46
C VAL A 128 -23.29 -7.60 -4.89
N ARG A 129 -23.45 -7.89 -6.19
CA ARG A 129 -23.40 -9.27 -6.71
C ARG A 129 -22.08 -9.96 -6.41
N LEU A 130 -20.97 -9.27 -6.60
CA LEU A 130 -19.63 -9.77 -6.31
C LEU A 130 -19.47 -10.04 -4.81
N ALA A 131 -19.81 -9.09 -3.94
CA ALA A 131 -19.73 -9.27 -2.48
C ALA A 131 -20.66 -10.37 -1.96
N SER A 132 -21.88 -10.49 -2.50
CA SER A 132 -22.82 -11.56 -2.15
C SER A 132 -22.28 -12.94 -2.50
N ALA A 133 -21.48 -13.09 -3.57
CA ALA A 133 -20.84 -14.35 -3.90
C ALA A 133 -19.82 -14.79 -2.84
N PHE A 134 -19.25 -13.86 -2.05
CA PHE A 134 -18.40 -14.17 -0.91
C PHE A 134 -19.21 -14.35 0.39
N GLY A 135 -20.55 -14.27 0.35
CA GLY A 135 -21.40 -14.43 1.54
C GLY A 135 -21.65 -13.13 2.32
N VAL A 136 -21.33 -11.96 1.75
CA VAL A 136 -21.73 -10.68 2.34
C VAL A 136 -23.23 -10.49 2.12
N ASN A 137 -24.02 -10.49 3.20
CA ASN A 137 -25.48 -10.40 3.14
C ASN A 137 -26.05 -9.11 3.75
N ARG A 138 -25.22 -8.37 4.50
CA ARG A 138 -25.57 -7.07 5.08
C ARG A 138 -24.68 -5.99 4.50
N PHE A 139 -25.31 -4.89 4.11
CA PHE A 139 -24.66 -3.76 3.48
C PHE A 139 -25.05 -2.47 4.18
N ILE A 140 -24.09 -1.57 4.38
CA ILE A 140 -24.29 -0.26 4.99
C ILE A 140 -23.81 0.80 4.01
N ASP A 141 -24.66 1.80 3.75
CA ASP A 141 -24.33 2.93 2.90
C ASP A 141 -23.76 4.04 3.76
N ALA A 142 -22.50 4.40 3.53
CA ALA A 142 -21.88 5.54 4.17
C ALA A 142 -22.37 6.83 3.48
N PRO A 143 -22.84 7.81 4.26
CA PRO A 143 -23.41 9.01 3.72
C PRO A 143 -22.34 9.85 3.02
N ASN A 144 -22.71 10.48 1.90
CA ASN A 144 -21.95 11.56 1.30
C ASN A 144 -22.57 12.90 1.72
N GLU A 145 -22.60 13.15 3.04
CA GLU A 145 -23.22 14.34 3.64
C GLU A 145 -22.20 15.15 4.44
N ASP A 146 -22.46 16.45 4.54
CA ASP A 146 -21.69 17.37 5.38
C ASP A 146 -22.20 17.30 6.83
N ALA A 147 -21.29 17.37 7.82
CA ALA A 147 -21.70 17.45 9.22
C ALA A 147 -22.58 18.67 9.52
N LEU A 148 -23.56 18.49 10.40
CA LEU A 148 -24.24 19.59 11.07
C LEU A 148 -23.23 20.27 12.01
N CYS A 149 -23.03 21.58 11.89
CA CYS A 149 -21.97 22.37 12.56
C CYS A 149 -21.86 22.26 14.11
N ALA A 150 -22.71 21.46 14.78
CA ALA A 150 -22.80 21.40 16.24
C ALA A 150 -22.03 20.25 16.90
N ALA A 151 -21.55 19.23 16.16
CA ALA A 151 -20.99 18.01 16.75
C ALA A 151 -19.57 18.17 17.34
N GLU A 152 -18.69 18.93 16.69
CA GLU A 152 -17.27 19.08 17.07
C GLU A 152 -16.86 20.56 17.07
N ARG A 153 -17.46 21.36 17.98
CA ARG A 153 -17.30 22.83 17.99
C ARG A 153 -15.84 23.28 18.12
N PRO A 154 -15.00 22.77 19.05
CA PRO A 154 -13.65 23.29 19.23
C PRO A 154 -12.78 23.12 17.97
N ALA A 155 -12.78 21.91 17.39
CA ALA A 155 -12.02 21.59 16.19
C ALA A 155 -12.51 22.42 14.98
N SER A 156 -13.84 22.55 14.84
CA SER A 156 -14.46 23.33 13.77
C SER A 156 -14.12 24.82 13.85
N VAL A 157 -14.04 25.39 15.06
CA VAL A 157 -13.64 26.80 15.28
C VAL A 157 -12.18 27.02 14.91
N ALA A 158 -11.26 26.16 15.37
CA ALA A 158 -9.84 26.27 15.04
C ALA A 158 -9.60 26.24 13.51
N ILE A 159 -10.31 25.36 12.79
CA ILE A 159 -10.20 25.28 11.33
C ILE A 159 -10.91 26.46 10.65
N ALA A 160 -11.99 26.97 11.22
CA ALA A 160 -12.66 28.17 10.74
C ALA A 160 -11.75 29.41 10.80
N ASP A 161 -10.92 29.53 11.84
CA ASP A 161 -9.95 30.61 11.97
C ASP A 161 -8.84 30.48 10.92
N LEU A 162 -8.33 29.27 10.71
CA LEU A 162 -7.37 28.98 9.63
C LEU A 162 -7.95 29.32 8.25
N ALA A 163 -9.20 28.94 8.00
CA ALA A 163 -9.90 29.25 6.76
C ALA A 163 -10.12 30.77 6.56
N ALA A 164 -10.20 31.56 7.63
CA ALA A 164 -10.34 33.01 7.57
C ALA A 164 -8.98 33.75 7.58
N SER A 165 -7.86 33.04 7.79
CA SER A 165 -6.53 33.66 7.93
C SER A 165 -5.99 34.28 6.65
N GLN A 166 -6.57 33.93 5.49
CA GLN A 166 -6.17 34.41 4.18
C GLN A 166 -7.40 34.59 3.27
N SER A 167 -7.22 35.26 2.13
CA SER A 167 -8.26 35.38 1.10
C SER A 167 -8.74 34.01 0.60
N ASP A 168 -10.03 33.92 0.29
CA ASP A 168 -10.64 32.68 -0.22
C ASP A 168 -9.89 32.13 -1.44
N GLY A 169 -9.65 30.83 -1.45
CA GLY A 169 -8.91 30.15 -2.53
C GLY A 169 -7.38 30.35 -2.51
N THR A 170 -6.83 31.06 -1.53
CA THR A 170 -5.37 31.26 -1.42
C THR A 170 -4.71 30.05 -0.74
N PRO A 171 -3.55 29.56 -1.23
CA PRO A 171 -2.77 28.52 -0.55
C PRO A 171 -2.41 28.88 0.89
N LEU A 172 -2.73 28.01 1.84
CA LEU A 172 -2.30 28.19 3.22
C LEU A 172 -0.77 28.15 3.31
N ALA A 173 -0.20 29.07 4.09
CA ALA A 173 1.23 29.07 4.35
C ALA A 173 1.63 27.80 5.15
N PRO A 174 2.87 27.30 5.03
CA PRO A 174 3.30 26.09 5.72
C PRO A 174 3.04 26.09 7.23
N ALA A 175 3.24 27.21 7.91
CA ALA A 175 2.94 27.36 9.33
C ALA A 175 1.45 27.19 9.67
N ALA A 176 0.55 27.58 8.77
CA ALA A 176 -0.89 27.38 8.93
C ALA A 176 -1.28 25.91 8.68
N ILE A 177 -0.61 25.22 7.75
CA ILE A 177 -0.80 23.78 7.52
C ILE A 177 -0.28 22.96 8.70
N ALA A 178 0.85 23.34 9.30
CA ALA A 178 1.35 22.72 10.53
C ALA A 178 0.32 22.85 11.66
N LYS A 179 -0.26 24.04 11.87
CA LYS A 179 -1.36 24.26 12.83
C LYS A 179 -2.61 23.44 12.49
N LEU A 180 -2.97 23.34 11.21
CA LEU A 180 -4.08 22.49 10.77
C LEU A 180 -3.84 21.04 11.24
N ARG A 181 -2.66 20.47 10.98
CA ARG A 181 -2.30 19.10 11.37
C ARG A 181 -2.37 18.84 12.88
N GLU A 182 -2.30 19.86 13.72
CA GLU A 182 -2.40 19.74 15.18
C GLU A 182 -3.85 19.63 15.67
N VAL A 183 -4.84 20.03 14.86
CA VAL A 183 -6.26 19.99 15.25
C VAL A 183 -6.71 18.55 15.49
N ARG A 184 -7.34 18.33 16.65
CA ARG A 184 -7.94 17.05 17.09
C ARG A 184 -9.43 17.24 17.37
N THR A 185 -10.22 16.16 17.27
CA THR A 185 -11.55 16.08 17.89
C THR A 185 -11.44 16.01 19.40
N GLU A 186 -12.56 16.15 20.12
CA GLU A 186 -12.60 15.93 21.58
C GLU A 186 -12.17 14.49 21.96
N SER A 187 -12.46 13.51 21.09
CA SER A 187 -12.03 12.11 21.25
C SER A 187 -10.55 11.86 20.90
N GLY A 188 -9.80 12.89 20.52
CA GLY A 188 -8.37 12.79 20.19
C GLY A 188 -8.08 12.37 18.75
N PHE A 189 -9.09 12.20 17.89
CA PHE A 189 -8.89 11.85 16.48
C PHE A 189 -8.18 12.99 15.73
N PRO A 190 -7.13 12.72 14.91
CA PRO A 190 -6.36 13.71 14.16
C PRO A 190 -7.09 14.28 12.94
N LEU A 191 -8.17 15.00 13.23
CA LEU A 191 -9.07 15.60 12.25
C LEU A 191 -8.33 16.45 11.21
N GLY A 192 -7.42 17.32 11.66
CA GLY A 192 -6.74 18.24 10.75
C GLY A 192 -5.85 17.54 9.72
N ARG A 193 -5.17 16.45 10.12
CA ARG A 193 -4.40 15.59 9.19
C ARG A 193 -5.34 14.91 8.19
N ALA A 194 -6.45 14.34 8.69
CA ALA A 194 -7.44 13.69 7.82
C ALA A 194 -8.03 14.68 6.81
N ILE A 195 -8.27 15.94 7.20
CA ILE A 195 -8.74 17.01 6.31
C ILE A 195 -7.69 17.36 5.26
N GLN A 196 -6.43 17.58 5.65
CA GLN A 196 -5.38 17.88 4.69
C GLN A 196 -5.29 16.78 3.62
N GLU A 197 -5.20 15.52 4.04
CA GLU A 197 -5.07 14.39 3.13
C GLU A 197 -6.26 14.25 2.19
N THR A 198 -7.47 14.32 2.76
CA THR A 198 -8.72 14.21 2.00
C THR A 198 -8.86 15.37 1.02
N PHE A 199 -8.57 16.60 1.45
CA PHE A 199 -8.60 17.80 0.60
C PHE A 199 -7.66 17.63 -0.58
N MET A 200 -6.37 17.37 -0.32
CA MET A 200 -5.35 17.35 -1.36
C MET A 200 -5.64 16.25 -2.38
N ARG A 201 -6.05 15.07 -1.89
CA ARG A 201 -6.38 13.95 -2.75
C ARG A 201 -7.64 14.17 -3.58
N ALA A 202 -8.68 14.79 -3.02
CA ALA A 202 -9.93 14.99 -3.73
C ALA A 202 -9.91 16.19 -4.70
N GLU A 203 -9.25 17.28 -4.31
CA GLU A 203 -9.13 18.49 -5.12
C GLU A 203 -8.01 18.38 -6.17
N LEU A 204 -7.10 17.42 -6.00
CA LEU A 204 -5.87 17.29 -6.78
C LEU A 204 -5.08 18.62 -6.79
N MET A 205 -5.08 19.28 -5.63
CA MET A 205 -4.34 20.51 -5.36
C MET A 205 -3.15 20.20 -4.44
N PRO A 206 -1.94 20.64 -4.79
CA PRO A 206 -0.69 20.25 -4.13
C PRO A 206 -0.48 20.89 -2.75
N THR A 207 -1.45 21.68 -2.28
CA THR A 207 -1.51 22.22 -0.92
C THR A 207 -2.94 22.61 -0.55
N VAL A 208 -3.21 22.89 0.73
CA VAL A 208 -4.55 23.23 1.23
C VAL A 208 -4.88 24.69 0.94
N LEU A 209 -6.08 24.96 0.43
CA LEU A 209 -6.55 26.33 0.15
C LEU A 209 -7.43 26.87 1.30
N ALA A 210 -7.23 28.13 1.68
CA ALA A 210 -8.05 28.83 2.66
C ALA A 210 -9.51 29.03 2.19
N GLY A 211 -10.35 29.52 3.11
CA GLY A 211 -11.71 29.94 2.81
C GLY A 211 -12.70 28.78 2.60
N THR A 212 -13.49 28.89 1.53
CA THR A 212 -14.69 28.09 1.28
C THR A 212 -14.37 26.60 1.13
N ARG A 213 -13.28 26.27 0.41
CA ARG A 213 -12.93 24.86 0.16
C ARG A 213 -12.46 24.13 1.42
N LEU A 214 -11.62 24.76 2.25
CA LEU A 214 -11.23 24.17 3.54
C LEU A 214 -12.44 23.93 4.44
N ARG A 215 -13.37 24.90 4.53
CA ARG A 215 -14.61 24.72 5.30
C ARG A 215 -15.47 23.58 4.75
N HIS A 216 -15.57 23.45 3.44
CA HIS A 216 -16.30 22.34 2.81
C HIS A 216 -15.72 20.99 3.20
N TRP A 217 -14.42 20.77 2.99
CA TRP A 217 -13.78 19.50 3.33
C TRP A 217 -13.75 19.22 4.83
N THR A 218 -13.72 20.26 5.66
CA THR A 218 -13.90 20.11 7.12
C THR A 218 -15.24 19.50 7.46
N LYS A 219 -16.34 20.04 6.91
CA LYS A 219 -17.68 19.49 7.12
C LYS A 219 -17.82 18.09 6.55
N ARG A 220 -17.25 17.82 5.37
CA ARG A 220 -17.30 16.51 4.72
C ARG A 220 -16.61 15.43 5.55
N VAL A 221 -15.39 15.70 6.03
CA VAL A 221 -14.64 14.74 6.86
C VAL A 221 -15.33 14.54 8.20
N LEU A 222 -15.79 15.61 8.85
CA LEU A 222 -16.57 15.50 10.10
C LEU A 222 -17.85 14.68 9.91
N GLY A 223 -18.57 14.86 8.80
CA GLY A 223 -19.79 14.09 8.52
C GLY A 223 -19.53 12.59 8.47
N PHE A 224 -18.39 12.20 7.90
CA PHE A 224 -17.96 10.80 7.90
C PHE A 224 -17.44 10.33 9.26
N VAL A 225 -16.70 11.16 10.01
CA VAL A 225 -16.27 10.84 11.39
C VAL A 225 -17.48 10.53 12.26
N ASP A 226 -18.49 11.40 12.25
CA ASP A 226 -19.75 11.23 12.98
C ASP A 226 -20.46 9.91 12.62
N PHE A 227 -20.49 9.59 11.32
CA PHE A 227 -21.03 8.32 10.84
C PHE A 227 -20.21 7.12 11.34
N ALA A 228 -18.89 7.17 11.20
CA ALA A 228 -17.99 6.09 11.58
C ALA A 228 -18.02 5.83 13.09
N GLU A 229 -18.06 6.87 13.92
CA GLU A 229 -18.20 6.73 15.36
C GLU A 229 -19.53 6.09 15.76
N ARG A 230 -20.64 6.51 15.15
CA ARG A 230 -21.95 5.87 15.37
C ARG A 230 -21.96 4.41 14.91
N LEU A 231 -21.35 4.11 13.76
CA LEU A 231 -21.22 2.76 13.24
C LEU A 231 -20.46 1.87 14.21
N ILE A 232 -19.31 2.34 14.70
CA ILE A 232 -18.47 1.61 15.66
C ILE A 232 -19.19 1.43 17.00
N ALA A 233 -19.85 2.48 17.49
CA ALA A 233 -20.55 2.46 18.77
C ALA A 233 -21.80 1.57 18.78
N THR A 234 -22.46 1.39 17.64
CA THR A 234 -23.70 0.59 17.55
C THR A 234 -23.45 -0.85 17.14
N MET A 235 -22.49 -1.09 16.24
CA MET A 235 -22.26 -2.41 15.66
C MET A 235 -21.07 -3.15 16.29
N HIS A 236 -20.20 -2.43 17.01
CA HIS A 236 -18.99 -2.97 17.63
C HIS A 236 -18.18 -3.88 16.68
N PRO A 237 -17.82 -3.41 15.47
CA PRO A 237 -17.08 -4.22 14.52
C PRO A 237 -15.72 -4.64 15.10
N ALA A 238 -15.34 -5.90 14.88
CA ALA A 238 -14.04 -6.40 15.35
C ALA A 238 -12.91 -6.07 14.39
N VAL A 239 -13.20 -6.00 13.08
CA VAL A 239 -12.17 -5.88 12.04
C VAL A 239 -12.64 -4.97 10.92
N PHE A 240 -11.73 -4.21 10.32
CA PHE A 240 -11.90 -3.56 9.03
C PHE A 240 -10.84 -4.03 8.04
N VAL A 241 -11.27 -4.53 6.88
CA VAL A 241 -10.39 -4.98 5.79
C VAL A 241 -10.39 -3.95 4.68
N THR A 242 -9.21 -3.43 4.32
CA THR A 242 -9.08 -2.38 3.30
C THR A 242 -7.71 -2.36 2.63
N GLY A 243 -7.64 -1.84 1.40
CA GLY A 243 -6.40 -1.54 0.69
C GLY A 243 -5.83 -0.14 0.95
N HIS A 244 -6.54 0.73 1.68
CA HIS A 244 -6.16 2.14 1.91
C HIS A 244 -6.21 2.50 3.40
N VAL A 245 -5.33 3.40 3.86
CA VAL A 245 -5.25 3.79 5.29
C VAL A 245 -4.98 5.29 5.50
N ASP A 246 -5.11 6.11 4.46
CA ASP A 246 -4.49 7.44 4.43
C ASP A 246 -5.48 8.59 4.58
N TYR A 247 -6.51 8.61 3.72
CA TYR A 247 -7.51 9.68 3.63
C TYR A 247 -8.92 9.15 3.89
N CYS A 248 -9.88 10.06 4.11
CA CYS A 248 -11.28 9.74 4.30
C CYS A 248 -11.88 9.10 3.02
N PRO A 249 -12.63 7.99 3.11
CA PRO A 249 -13.12 7.34 4.33
C PRO A 249 -12.15 6.36 4.99
N TRP A 250 -11.22 5.79 4.22
CA TRP A 250 -10.47 4.60 4.64
C TRP A 250 -9.58 4.82 5.86
N GLY A 251 -8.69 5.82 5.80
CA GLY A 251 -7.81 6.14 6.93
C GLY A 251 -8.58 6.57 8.17
N THR A 252 -9.66 7.33 7.97
CA THR A 252 -10.56 7.78 9.05
C THR A 252 -11.20 6.60 9.77
N LEU A 253 -11.83 5.68 9.04
CA LEU A 253 -12.49 4.52 9.64
C LEU A 253 -11.47 3.57 10.29
N ALA A 254 -10.34 3.33 9.62
CA ALA A 254 -9.27 2.48 10.14
C ALA A 254 -8.74 2.99 11.48
N GLU A 255 -8.42 4.28 11.57
CA GLU A 255 -7.88 4.87 12.79
C GLU A 255 -8.93 4.95 13.92
N LEU A 256 -10.17 5.34 13.62
CA LEU A 256 -11.25 5.35 14.61
C LEU A 256 -11.53 3.95 15.16
N LEU A 257 -11.51 2.92 14.30
CA LEU A 257 -11.74 1.55 14.73
C LEU A 257 -10.64 1.04 15.67
N VAL A 258 -9.38 1.26 15.30
CA VAL A 258 -8.23 0.84 16.11
C VAL A 258 -8.22 1.55 17.46
N ARG A 259 -8.55 2.84 17.51
CA ARG A 259 -8.70 3.62 18.77
C ARG A 259 -9.78 3.05 19.70
N ARG A 260 -10.76 2.32 19.15
CA ARG A 260 -11.85 1.68 19.90
C ARG A 260 -11.58 0.19 20.19
N GLY A 261 -10.35 -0.28 19.97
CA GLY A 261 -9.92 -1.66 20.26
C GLY A 261 -10.24 -2.68 19.17
N GLY A 262 -10.70 -2.21 17.99
CA GLY A 262 -10.85 -3.07 16.81
C GLY A 262 -9.53 -3.27 16.06
N ARG A 263 -9.56 -4.11 15.04
CA ARG A 263 -8.39 -4.40 14.18
C ARG A 263 -8.58 -3.87 12.78
N VAL A 264 -7.48 -3.47 12.15
CA VAL A 264 -7.42 -3.17 10.71
C VAL A 264 -6.51 -4.19 10.05
N VAL A 265 -7.01 -4.83 8.99
CA VAL A 265 -6.22 -5.68 8.11
C VAL A 265 -6.01 -4.92 6.81
N TRP A 266 -4.80 -4.39 6.65
CA TRP A 266 -4.39 -3.63 5.49
C TRP A 266 -3.51 -4.46 4.57
N TYR A 267 -3.64 -4.28 3.26
CA TYR A 267 -2.78 -4.93 2.27
C TYR A 267 -2.35 -3.99 1.16
N ARG A 268 -1.27 -4.36 0.47
CA ARG A 268 -0.81 -3.68 -0.75
C ARG A 268 -1.21 -4.41 -2.02
N GLY A 269 -1.59 -3.66 -3.04
CA GLY A 269 -1.93 -4.15 -4.38
C GLY A 269 -0.71 -4.58 -5.20
N ASP A 270 -0.08 -5.68 -4.82
CA ASP A 270 1.12 -6.22 -5.47
C ASP A 270 0.90 -7.59 -6.15
N CYS A 271 1.92 -8.10 -6.83
CA CYS A 271 1.92 -9.47 -7.38
C CYS A 271 1.77 -10.54 -6.30
N ARG A 272 2.26 -10.27 -5.09
CA ARG A 272 2.00 -11.04 -3.87
C ARG A 272 1.10 -10.22 -2.94
N LEU A 273 0.79 -10.74 -1.76
CA LEU A 273 -0.08 -10.05 -0.79
C LEU A 273 0.68 -9.67 0.48
N PRO A 274 1.42 -8.55 0.49
CA PRO A 274 1.87 -7.96 1.75
C PRO A 274 0.64 -7.55 2.57
N ILE A 275 0.44 -8.16 3.73
CA ILE A 275 -0.69 -7.91 4.62
C ILE A 275 -0.14 -7.50 6.00
N HIS A 276 -0.79 -6.53 6.62
CA HIS A 276 -0.49 -6.04 7.96
C HIS A 276 -1.76 -6.04 8.80
N ILE A 277 -1.62 -6.46 10.05
CA ILE A 277 -2.65 -6.35 11.08
C ILE A 277 -2.23 -5.19 11.99
N LEU A 278 -3.16 -4.29 12.27
CA LEU A 278 -3.03 -3.22 13.25
C LEU A 278 -4.15 -3.38 14.28
N ASP A 279 -3.83 -3.39 15.56
CA ASP A 279 -4.81 -3.56 16.64
C ASP A 279 -4.70 -2.51 17.75
N GLN A 280 -3.74 -1.61 17.61
CA GLN A 280 -3.50 -0.50 18.51
C GLN A 280 -2.92 0.67 17.72
N ILE A 281 -3.06 1.88 18.24
CA ILE A 281 -2.45 3.08 17.68
C ILE A 281 -1.48 3.72 18.67
N ASP A 282 -0.29 4.07 18.17
CA ASP A 282 0.63 4.98 18.86
C ASP A 282 0.18 6.41 18.56
N GLU A 283 -0.28 7.14 19.60
CA GLU A 283 -0.78 8.52 19.49
C GLU A 283 0.25 9.51 18.95
N THR A 284 1.55 9.15 18.99
CA THR A 284 2.63 9.95 18.42
C THR A 284 2.90 9.66 16.95
N SER A 285 2.18 8.70 16.36
CA SER A 285 2.42 8.17 15.02
C SER A 285 1.15 8.20 14.16
N THR A 286 1.29 7.83 12.90
CA THR A 286 0.18 7.54 11.98
C THR A 286 0.03 6.02 11.80
N LEU A 287 -1.07 5.58 11.17
CA LEU A 287 -1.23 4.19 10.74
C LEU A 287 -0.07 3.73 9.85
N ASN A 288 0.32 4.53 8.86
CA ASN A 288 1.49 4.23 8.02
C ASN A 288 2.79 4.20 8.82
N GLY A 289 2.97 5.07 9.80
CA GLY A 289 4.12 5.04 10.69
C GLY A 289 4.21 3.73 11.49
N MET A 290 3.07 3.18 11.90
CA MET A 290 3.03 1.85 12.53
C MET A 290 3.34 0.73 11.55
N ILE A 291 2.73 0.75 10.36
CA ILE A 291 3.02 -0.21 9.28
C ILE A 291 4.52 -0.22 8.97
N ARG A 292 5.13 0.96 8.81
CA ARG A 292 6.56 1.13 8.62
C ARG A 292 7.37 0.50 9.75
N ARG A 293 6.98 0.71 11.02
CA ARG A 293 7.69 0.09 12.16
C ARG A 293 7.60 -1.43 12.12
N LEU A 294 6.44 -1.99 11.75
CA LEU A 294 6.27 -3.44 11.56
C LEU A 294 7.15 -3.97 10.43
N GLU A 295 7.17 -3.30 9.29
CA GLU A 295 8.03 -3.63 8.14
C GLU A 295 9.52 -3.60 8.50
N ARG A 296 9.96 -2.52 9.16
CA ARG A 296 11.34 -2.38 9.64
C ARG A 296 11.70 -3.51 10.60
N ASN A 297 10.87 -3.78 11.60
CA ASN A 297 11.15 -4.80 12.60
C ASN A 297 11.25 -6.19 11.95
N ALA A 298 10.33 -6.53 11.05
CA ALA A 298 10.35 -7.78 10.30
C ALA A 298 11.60 -7.92 9.43
N PHE A 299 12.03 -6.85 8.76
CA PHE A 299 13.24 -6.86 7.95
C PHE A 299 14.51 -6.97 8.81
N CYS A 300 14.59 -6.26 9.93
CA CYS A 300 15.74 -6.35 10.85
C CYS A 300 15.87 -7.73 11.49
N GLU A 301 14.75 -8.37 11.84
CA GLU A 301 14.74 -9.76 12.33
C GLU A 301 15.26 -10.71 11.25
N PHE A 302 14.78 -10.55 10.01
CA PHE A 302 15.29 -11.29 8.86
C PHE A 302 16.80 -11.10 8.67
N GLU A 303 17.29 -9.86 8.66
CA GLU A 303 18.73 -9.57 8.51
C GLU A 303 19.56 -10.18 9.65
N HIS A 304 19.08 -10.09 10.89
CA HIS A 304 19.77 -10.67 12.04
C HIS A 304 19.91 -12.19 11.93
N GLN A 305 18.88 -12.87 11.43
CA GLN A 305 18.89 -14.33 11.25
C GLN A 305 19.87 -14.77 10.14
N ILE A 306 19.96 -14.02 9.03
CA ILE A 306 20.86 -14.38 7.93
C ILE A 306 22.32 -14.01 8.21
N ASP A 307 22.58 -12.89 8.88
CA ASP A 307 23.95 -12.42 9.10
C ASP A 307 24.70 -13.25 10.17
N GLY A 308 23.98 -14.11 10.90
CA GLY A 308 24.56 -15.13 11.78
C GLY A 308 25.18 -16.33 11.05
N ASP A 309 24.95 -16.49 9.75
CA ASP A 309 25.45 -17.59 8.91
C ASP A 309 25.97 -17.04 7.58
N ALA A 310 27.30 -17.05 7.40
CA ALA A 310 27.96 -16.48 6.22
C ALA A 310 27.56 -17.17 4.90
N ASP A 311 27.33 -18.49 4.91
CA ASP A 311 26.93 -19.24 3.73
C ASP A 311 25.47 -18.97 3.38
N LEU A 312 24.61 -18.81 4.37
CA LEU A 312 23.23 -18.34 4.16
C LEU A 312 23.21 -16.91 3.62
N ALA A 313 23.93 -15.97 4.25
CA ALA A 313 24.02 -14.59 3.80
C ALA A 313 24.47 -14.49 2.34
N PHE A 314 25.50 -15.24 1.95
CA PHE A 314 25.98 -15.29 0.56
C PHE A 314 24.90 -15.81 -0.41
N ARG A 315 24.19 -16.89 -0.06
CA ARG A 315 23.10 -17.43 -0.89
C ARG A 315 21.94 -16.44 -1.03
N ILE A 316 21.56 -15.78 0.05
CA ILE A 316 20.49 -14.77 0.07
C ILE A 316 20.86 -13.58 -0.81
N ASP A 317 22.11 -13.11 -0.76
CA ASP A 317 22.60 -12.04 -1.63
C ASP A 317 22.57 -12.44 -3.10
N ALA A 318 22.98 -13.68 -3.43
CA ALA A 318 22.90 -14.19 -4.79
C ALA A 318 21.45 -14.28 -5.30
N LEU A 319 20.51 -14.69 -4.45
CA LEU A 319 19.08 -14.72 -4.80
C LEU A 319 18.49 -13.32 -4.97
N ALA A 320 18.85 -12.37 -4.10
CA ALA A 320 18.42 -10.98 -4.21
C ALA A 320 18.93 -10.35 -5.52
N GLU A 321 20.20 -10.57 -5.87
CA GLU A 321 20.80 -10.11 -7.13
C GLU A 321 20.12 -10.74 -8.35
N ALA A 322 19.91 -12.06 -8.34
CA ALA A 322 19.23 -12.74 -9.45
C ALA A 322 17.81 -12.17 -9.65
N ARG A 323 17.11 -11.84 -8.57
CA ARG A 323 15.76 -11.27 -8.63
C ARG A 323 15.76 -9.85 -9.18
N SER A 324 16.66 -9.02 -8.69
CA SER A 324 16.89 -7.66 -9.17
C SER A 324 17.28 -7.66 -10.67
N ALA A 325 18.15 -8.57 -11.10
CA ALA A 325 18.51 -8.74 -12.51
C ALA A 325 17.31 -9.17 -13.38
N ALA A 326 16.46 -10.08 -12.90
CA ALA A 326 15.25 -10.50 -13.61
C ALA A 326 14.27 -9.34 -13.80
N VAL A 327 14.05 -8.55 -12.75
CA VAL A 327 13.26 -7.30 -12.80
C VAL A 327 13.80 -6.33 -13.85
N ARG A 328 15.12 -6.08 -13.86
CA ARG A 328 15.74 -5.15 -14.82
C ARG A 328 15.55 -5.61 -16.27
N LYS A 329 15.53 -6.92 -16.51
CA LYS A 329 15.23 -7.55 -17.82
C LYS A 329 13.73 -7.59 -18.14
N GLY A 330 12.86 -7.03 -17.31
CA GLY A 330 11.41 -7.05 -17.49
C GLY A 330 10.74 -8.38 -17.13
N VAL A 331 11.49 -9.34 -16.58
CA VAL A 331 11.01 -10.66 -16.14
C VAL A 331 10.68 -10.59 -14.65
N GLY A 332 9.65 -9.82 -14.33
CA GLY A 332 9.19 -9.58 -12.96
C GLY A 332 8.66 -8.15 -12.81
N ARG A 333 7.71 -7.96 -11.89
CA ARG A 333 7.31 -6.60 -11.50
C ARG A 333 8.17 -6.13 -10.34
N HIS A 334 8.70 -4.93 -10.50
CA HIS A 334 9.21 -4.12 -9.42
C HIS A 334 8.50 -2.77 -9.44
N CYS A 335 8.51 -2.04 -8.34
CA CYS A 335 8.16 -0.63 -8.40
C CYS A 335 9.21 0.03 -9.30
N ARG A 336 8.81 0.45 -10.49
CA ARG A 336 9.69 1.23 -11.36
C ARG A 336 9.12 2.63 -11.42
N TRP A 337 9.63 3.50 -10.57
CA TRP A 337 9.25 4.91 -10.56
C TRP A 337 9.80 5.61 -11.80
N VAL A 338 11.02 5.24 -12.22
CA VAL A 338 11.69 5.80 -13.39
C VAL A 338 11.26 5.05 -14.65
N SER A 339 10.63 5.76 -15.60
CA SER A 339 10.19 5.18 -16.88
C SER A 339 11.38 4.82 -17.77
N VAL A 340 11.34 3.63 -18.36
CA VAL A 340 12.28 3.17 -19.39
C VAL A 340 11.83 3.68 -20.73
N ASN A 341 12.76 4.16 -21.56
CA ASN A 341 12.48 4.36 -22.97
C ASN A 341 13.14 3.24 -23.78
N PRO A 342 12.40 2.20 -24.20
CA PRO A 342 12.97 1.08 -24.96
C PRO A 342 13.51 1.50 -26.34
N ALA A 343 13.20 2.71 -26.82
CA ALA A 343 13.70 3.28 -28.07
C ALA A 343 14.82 4.32 -27.84
N ALA A 344 15.22 4.61 -26.60
CA ALA A 344 16.33 5.52 -26.32
C ALA A 344 17.66 4.80 -26.57
N ASP A 345 18.22 5.08 -27.75
CA ASP A 345 19.60 4.77 -28.07
C ASP A 345 20.52 5.61 -27.17
N SER A 346 21.11 4.99 -26.13
CA SER A 346 22.31 5.38 -25.37
C SER A 346 22.56 6.88 -25.02
N ARG A 347 21.57 7.76 -24.98
CA ARG A 347 21.80 9.20 -24.69
C ARG A 347 22.07 9.43 -23.21
N ALA A 348 23.14 10.15 -22.91
CA ALA A 348 23.44 10.70 -21.59
C ALA A 348 22.25 11.53 -21.04
N VAL A 349 22.21 11.74 -19.71
CA VAL A 349 21.19 12.56 -19.03
C VAL A 349 21.06 13.91 -19.77
N PRO A 350 19.90 14.25 -20.36
CA PRO A 350 19.75 15.37 -21.29
C PRO A 350 19.61 16.72 -20.56
N VAL A 351 20.43 16.94 -19.54
CA VAL A 351 20.40 18.11 -18.68
C VAL A 351 21.78 18.77 -18.70
N THR A 352 21.81 20.09 -18.89
CA THR A 352 23.06 20.86 -18.85
C THR A 352 22.96 21.96 -17.80
N PHE A 353 24.04 22.12 -17.04
CA PHE A 353 24.19 23.17 -16.03
C PHE A 353 25.22 24.19 -16.48
N GLN A 354 25.16 25.41 -15.92
CA GLN A 354 26.17 26.43 -16.21
C GLN A 354 27.55 26.06 -15.64
N ASN A 355 27.58 25.36 -14.50
CA ASN A 355 28.81 24.86 -13.89
C ASN A 355 28.72 23.33 -13.71
N ASN A 356 29.34 22.57 -14.61
CA ASN A 356 29.35 21.10 -14.55
C ASN A 356 30.39 20.54 -13.56
N ASN A 357 31.15 21.38 -12.85
CA ASN A 357 32.12 20.94 -11.85
C ASN A 357 31.50 20.74 -10.46
N LEU A 358 30.26 21.21 -10.25
CA LEU A 358 29.53 20.97 -9.01
C LEU A 358 29.00 19.54 -8.95
N PRO A 359 28.91 18.93 -7.77
CA PRO A 359 28.23 17.64 -7.62
C PRO A 359 26.77 17.77 -8.08
N THR A 360 26.30 16.78 -8.85
CA THR A 360 24.90 16.74 -9.32
C THR A 360 24.06 15.85 -8.42
N TYR A 361 22.95 16.40 -7.91
CA TYR A 361 21.93 15.70 -7.15
C TYR A 361 20.66 15.55 -7.99
N CYS A 362 19.91 14.48 -7.75
CA CYS A 362 18.59 14.28 -8.37
C CYS A 362 17.48 14.20 -7.34
N LEU A 363 16.52 15.12 -7.41
CA LEU A 363 15.28 15.09 -6.66
C LEU A 363 14.21 14.34 -7.45
N PHE A 364 13.73 13.24 -6.89
CA PHE A 364 12.64 12.42 -7.44
C PHE A 364 11.31 12.87 -6.81
N ALA A 365 10.59 13.75 -7.52
CA ALA A 365 9.39 14.41 -7.00
C ALA A 365 8.20 13.45 -6.89
N HIS A 366 7.52 13.43 -5.75
CA HIS A 366 6.26 12.67 -5.64
C HIS A 366 5.16 13.32 -6.49
N THR A 367 4.12 12.55 -6.82
CA THR A 367 2.82 13.13 -7.16
C THR A 367 2.36 13.96 -5.97
N PHE A 368 2.16 15.28 -6.16
CA PHE A 368 2.04 16.21 -5.04
C PHE A 368 0.87 15.95 -4.08
N THR A 369 -0.17 15.25 -4.54
CA THR A 369 -1.40 15.00 -3.79
C THR A 369 -1.54 13.56 -3.33
N ASP A 370 -0.50 12.75 -3.50
CA ASP A 370 -0.50 11.35 -3.09
C ASP A 370 0.09 11.20 -1.68
N GLN A 371 -0.78 11.42 -0.68
CA GLN A 371 -0.51 11.06 0.71
C GLN A 371 0.67 11.80 1.39
N PRO A 372 0.81 13.14 1.25
CA PRO A 372 1.96 13.89 1.76
C PRO A 372 2.08 13.97 3.29
N ALA A 373 0.99 13.76 4.02
CA ALA A 373 0.87 13.75 5.48
C ALA A 373 0.68 12.34 6.07
N ALA A 374 0.80 11.28 5.26
CA ALA A 374 0.50 9.92 5.68
C ALA A 374 1.43 9.39 6.78
N ASP A 375 2.63 9.94 6.92
CA ASP A 375 3.64 9.61 7.96
C ASP A 375 4.54 10.84 8.17
N GLU A 376 5.45 10.78 9.12
CA GLU A 376 6.45 11.82 9.44
C GLU A 376 7.17 12.35 8.17
N ALA A 377 7.25 13.68 8.04
CA ALA A 377 7.96 14.39 6.98
C ALA A 377 8.58 15.69 7.52
N LEU A 378 9.67 16.13 6.89
CA LEU A 378 10.35 17.39 7.26
C LEU A 378 9.58 18.64 6.81
N PHE A 379 8.71 18.48 5.82
CA PHE A 379 7.93 19.53 5.17
C PHE A 379 6.44 19.22 5.29
N VAL A 380 5.58 20.24 5.20
CA VAL A 380 4.14 20.08 5.38
C VAL A 380 3.43 19.50 4.17
N ASP A 381 4.06 19.52 3.00
CA ASP A 381 3.61 18.82 1.82
C ASP A 381 4.79 18.62 0.85
N TYR A 382 4.53 17.96 -0.28
CA TYR A 382 5.56 17.72 -1.29
C TYR A 382 5.90 18.98 -2.08
N LEU A 383 4.99 19.94 -2.18
CA LEU A 383 5.23 21.20 -2.88
C LEU A 383 6.27 22.04 -2.13
N GLU A 384 6.06 22.25 -0.82
CA GLU A 384 7.01 22.98 0.05
C GLU A 384 8.40 22.33 -0.02
N TRP A 385 8.47 20.99 0.02
CA TRP A 385 9.75 20.27 -0.06
C TRP A 385 10.52 20.57 -1.35
N VAL A 386 9.85 20.51 -2.51
CA VAL A 386 10.49 20.77 -3.80
C VAL A 386 10.92 22.23 -3.90
N GLU A 387 10.01 23.15 -3.58
CA GLU A 387 10.24 24.59 -3.63
C GLU A 387 11.43 25.01 -2.76
N GLU A 388 11.47 24.58 -1.50
CA GLU A 388 12.52 24.94 -0.55
C GLU A 388 13.86 24.28 -0.91
N THR A 389 13.84 23.07 -1.48
CA THR A 389 15.07 22.42 -1.97
C THR A 389 15.64 23.14 -3.20
N CYS A 390 14.79 23.60 -4.12
CA CYS A 390 15.19 24.41 -5.26
C CYS A 390 15.76 25.77 -4.84
N ARG A 391 15.12 26.46 -3.89
CA ARG A 391 15.61 27.73 -3.33
C ARG A 391 16.98 27.56 -2.68
N HIS A 392 17.16 26.52 -1.87
CA HIS A 392 18.44 26.22 -1.24
C HIS A 392 19.53 25.99 -2.30
N ALA A 393 19.25 25.19 -3.33
CA ALA A 393 20.21 24.95 -4.42
C ALA A 393 20.57 26.26 -5.12
N ALA A 394 19.57 27.07 -5.50
CA ALA A 394 19.75 28.33 -6.18
C ALA A 394 20.59 29.33 -5.38
N THR A 395 20.37 29.42 -4.07
CA THR A 395 21.05 30.39 -3.19
C THR A 395 22.48 29.95 -2.85
N THR A 396 22.68 28.68 -2.51
CA THR A 396 24.01 28.20 -2.07
C THR A 396 24.94 27.95 -3.23
N GLN A 397 24.41 27.56 -4.40
CA GLN A 397 25.16 27.10 -5.56
C GLN A 397 26.21 26.02 -5.23
N ALA A 398 25.99 25.26 -4.14
CA ALA A 398 26.92 24.21 -3.69
C ALA A 398 26.84 22.93 -4.53
N TYR A 399 25.72 22.73 -5.23
CA TYR A 399 25.44 21.55 -6.05
C TYR A 399 24.54 21.91 -7.24
N ASN A 400 24.57 21.07 -8.26
CA ASN A 400 23.58 21.06 -9.34
C ASN A 400 22.38 20.20 -8.93
N LEU A 401 21.17 20.65 -9.24
CA LEU A 401 19.93 19.94 -8.90
C LEU A 401 19.12 19.62 -10.14
N ILE A 402 18.92 18.33 -10.39
CA ILE A 402 17.92 17.82 -11.34
C ILE A 402 16.63 17.56 -10.56
N VAL A 403 15.54 18.24 -10.91
CA VAL A 403 14.19 17.94 -10.41
C VAL A 403 13.48 17.06 -11.43
N LYS A 404 13.42 15.76 -11.13
CA LYS A 404 12.73 14.77 -11.97
C LYS A 404 11.27 14.69 -11.52
N ILE A 405 10.36 15.14 -12.38
CA ILE A 405 8.91 15.09 -12.10
C ILE A 405 8.37 13.67 -12.31
N HIS A 406 7.42 13.28 -11.44
CA HIS A 406 6.74 11.99 -11.49
C HIS A 406 6.05 11.78 -12.85
N PRO A 407 6.17 10.61 -13.50
CA PRO A 407 5.50 10.35 -14.79
C PRO A 407 3.96 10.48 -14.74
N LEU A 408 3.38 10.17 -13.57
CA LEU A 408 1.93 10.26 -13.32
C LEU A 408 1.45 11.61 -12.78
N ASP A 409 2.34 12.59 -12.58
CA ASP A 409 2.02 13.91 -12.01
C ASP A 409 0.77 14.58 -12.61
N ARG A 410 0.58 14.46 -13.93
CA ARG A 410 -0.59 14.99 -14.65
C ARG A 410 -1.96 14.50 -14.14
N TYR A 411 -2.01 13.36 -13.45
CA TYR A 411 -3.23 12.80 -12.86
C TYR A 411 -3.42 13.21 -11.40
N TYR A 412 -2.46 13.93 -10.82
CA TYR A 412 -2.36 14.24 -9.40
C TYR A 412 -2.17 15.74 -9.12
N ASP A 413 -1.94 16.57 -10.14
CA ASP A 413 -1.83 18.03 -10.01
C ASP A 413 -2.70 18.73 -11.04
N HIS A 414 -3.81 19.31 -10.59
CA HIS A 414 -4.70 20.15 -11.42
C HIS A 414 -4.29 21.63 -11.42
N SER A 415 -3.30 22.00 -10.62
CA SER A 415 -2.89 23.39 -10.46
C SER A 415 -1.73 23.81 -11.35
N GLY A 416 -1.04 22.83 -11.98
CA GLY A 416 0.18 23.06 -12.75
C GLY A 416 1.35 23.54 -11.90
N ALA A 417 1.41 23.15 -10.62
CA ALA A 417 2.45 23.61 -9.71
C ALA A 417 3.85 23.15 -10.14
N ALA A 418 3.99 21.94 -10.67
CA ALA A 418 5.26 21.47 -11.19
C ALA A 418 5.77 22.37 -12.34
N ASP A 419 4.88 22.80 -13.24
CA ASP A 419 5.25 23.66 -14.37
C ASP A 419 5.53 25.10 -13.91
N ARG A 420 4.78 25.61 -12.93
CA ARG A 420 5.06 26.93 -12.32
C ARG A 420 6.44 26.97 -11.65
N LEU A 421 6.78 25.93 -10.88
CA LEU A 421 8.12 25.81 -10.27
C LEU A 421 9.20 25.70 -11.36
N ALA A 422 8.96 24.91 -12.40
CA ALA A 422 9.92 24.80 -13.51
C ALA A 422 10.18 26.16 -14.18
N ALA A 423 9.13 26.97 -14.39
CA ALA A 423 9.25 28.32 -14.94
C ALA A 423 9.95 29.29 -13.97
N GLU A 424 9.65 29.22 -12.67
CA GLU A 424 10.31 30.05 -11.64
C GLU A 424 11.83 29.86 -11.63
N PHE A 425 12.29 28.61 -11.78
CA PHE A 425 13.71 28.26 -11.73
C PHE A 425 14.38 28.13 -13.11
N GLU A 426 13.70 28.44 -14.22
CA GLU A 426 14.21 28.22 -15.59
C GLU A 426 15.57 28.89 -15.83
N THR A 427 15.75 30.12 -15.32
CA THR A 427 16.97 30.90 -15.48
C THR A 427 18.03 30.63 -14.41
N THR A 428 17.72 29.81 -13.41
CA THR A 428 18.65 29.49 -12.31
C THR A 428 19.82 28.66 -12.84
N ALA A 429 21.05 29.01 -12.51
CA ALA A 429 22.25 28.40 -13.10
C ALA A 429 22.39 26.88 -12.90
N ASN A 430 21.95 26.40 -11.74
CA ASN A 430 22.23 25.08 -11.19
C ASN A 430 20.95 24.28 -10.83
N VAL A 431 19.77 24.69 -11.30
CA VAL A 431 18.50 23.97 -11.08
C VAL A 431 17.84 23.67 -12.42
N ARG A 432 17.46 22.42 -12.66
CA ARG A 432 16.87 21.97 -13.93
C ARG A 432 15.72 21.00 -13.68
N PHE A 433 14.57 21.27 -14.26
CA PHE A 433 13.41 20.38 -14.23
C PHE A 433 13.40 19.49 -15.48
N THR A 434 13.01 18.22 -15.32
CA THR A 434 12.82 17.31 -16.46
C THR A 434 11.64 16.36 -16.24
N ARG A 435 10.89 16.12 -17.32
CA ARG A 435 9.83 15.10 -17.43
C ARG A 435 10.28 13.90 -18.28
N ASP A 436 11.50 13.93 -18.83
CA ASP A 436 11.99 12.92 -19.77
C ASP A 436 12.01 11.53 -19.15
N ALA A 437 11.80 10.52 -19.97
CA ALA A 437 12.08 9.13 -19.61
C ALA A 437 13.60 8.92 -19.72
N ILE A 438 14.27 8.82 -18.58
CA ILE A 438 15.72 8.64 -18.45
C ILE A 438 15.94 7.28 -17.81
N GLU A 439 16.90 6.49 -18.28
CA GLU A 439 17.15 5.19 -17.64
C GLU A 439 17.67 5.39 -16.20
N PRO A 440 17.16 4.63 -15.21
CA PRO A 440 17.58 4.79 -13.82
C PRO A 440 19.10 4.65 -13.64
N GLN A 441 19.75 3.75 -14.38
CA GLN A 441 21.20 3.57 -14.37
C GLN A 441 21.95 4.84 -14.76
N GLN A 442 21.46 5.56 -15.77
CA GLN A 442 22.08 6.80 -16.23
C GLN A 442 21.99 7.89 -15.17
N LEU A 443 20.86 7.98 -14.46
CA LEU A 443 20.74 8.90 -13.32
C LEU A 443 21.64 8.49 -12.16
N ALA A 444 21.76 7.20 -11.87
CA ALA A 444 22.61 6.67 -10.80
C ALA A 444 24.10 6.94 -11.07
N GLU A 445 24.54 6.83 -12.32
CA GLU A 445 25.91 7.10 -12.76
C GLU A 445 26.22 8.61 -12.83
N HIS A 446 25.23 9.43 -13.19
CA HIS A 446 25.41 10.88 -13.36
C HIS A 446 25.34 11.66 -12.05
N CYS A 447 24.58 11.18 -11.07
CA CYS A 447 24.35 11.87 -9.80
C CYS A 447 25.21 11.29 -8.68
N VAL A 448 25.51 12.10 -7.67
CA VAL A 448 26.24 11.64 -6.46
C VAL A 448 25.33 11.49 -5.24
N LEU A 449 24.11 12.02 -5.31
CA LEU A 449 23.07 11.90 -4.29
C LEU A 449 21.69 11.97 -4.95
N GLY A 450 20.75 11.14 -4.52
CA GLY A 450 19.34 11.26 -4.86
C GLY A 450 18.47 11.61 -3.66
N LEU A 451 17.39 12.35 -3.91
CA LEU A 451 16.47 12.85 -2.89
C LEU A 451 15.05 12.35 -3.18
N THR A 452 14.35 11.88 -2.17
CA THR A 452 12.91 11.65 -2.22
C THR A 452 12.31 11.88 -0.84
N VAL A 453 10.98 12.01 -0.71
CA VAL A 453 10.38 12.02 0.65
C VAL A 453 10.32 10.60 1.21
N ARG A 454 9.61 9.72 0.50
CA ARG A 454 9.34 8.33 0.92
C ARG A 454 9.19 7.35 -0.24
N GLY A 455 9.57 7.79 -1.45
CA GLY A 455 9.26 7.09 -2.69
C GLY A 455 10.12 5.86 -2.88
N THR A 456 9.68 4.97 -3.76
CA THR A 456 10.47 3.80 -4.16
C THR A 456 11.81 4.14 -4.83
N PRO A 457 12.06 5.34 -5.42
CA PRO A 457 13.39 5.74 -5.85
C PRO A 457 14.47 5.60 -4.76
N GLY A 458 14.12 5.76 -3.48
CA GLY A 458 15.09 5.56 -2.41
C GLY A 458 15.63 4.13 -2.32
N LEU A 459 14.86 3.11 -2.71
CA LEU A 459 15.33 1.73 -2.83
C LEU A 459 15.92 1.46 -4.21
N GLU A 460 15.20 1.84 -5.27
CA GLU A 460 15.57 1.58 -6.67
C GLU A 460 16.95 2.15 -7.01
N MET A 461 17.22 3.39 -6.60
CA MET A 461 18.48 4.06 -6.90
C MET A 461 19.61 3.63 -5.95
N THR A 462 19.29 3.33 -4.68
CA THR A 462 20.28 2.77 -3.75
C THR A 462 20.78 1.41 -4.21
N GLU A 463 19.91 0.54 -4.73
CA GLU A 463 20.32 -0.72 -5.37
C GLU A 463 21.36 -0.48 -6.46
N LEU A 464 21.19 0.58 -7.27
CA LEU A 464 22.08 0.93 -8.39
C LEU A 464 23.37 1.65 -7.96
N GLY A 465 23.58 1.85 -6.66
CA GLY A 465 24.80 2.47 -6.15
C GLY A 465 24.73 3.98 -6.01
N LEU A 466 23.55 4.60 -6.11
CA LEU A 466 23.35 6.02 -5.80
C LEU A 466 22.94 6.17 -4.33
N PRO A 467 23.72 6.87 -3.48
CA PRO A 467 23.27 7.22 -2.12
C PRO A 467 21.96 8.00 -2.18
N MET A 468 21.00 7.62 -1.32
CA MET A 468 19.68 8.25 -1.26
C MET A 468 19.43 8.92 0.09
N MET A 469 18.74 10.06 0.07
CA MET A 469 18.28 10.78 1.26
C MET A 469 16.76 10.96 1.25
N LEU A 470 16.15 10.72 2.42
CA LEU A 470 14.71 10.77 2.63
C LEU A 470 14.30 12.03 3.40
N ALA A 471 13.53 12.91 2.78
CA ALA A 471 12.92 14.08 3.44
C ALA A 471 11.67 13.72 4.27
N GLY A 472 11.34 12.44 4.38
CA GLY A 472 10.29 11.92 5.25
C GLY A 472 10.49 10.45 5.55
N ARG A 473 9.43 9.77 6.00
CA ARG A 473 9.45 8.35 6.35
C ARG A 473 8.58 7.55 5.39
N GLY A 474 9.12 6.44 4.91
CA GLY A 474 8.45 5.41 4.12
C GLY A 474 8.72 4.02 4.69
N LEU A 475 8.16 2.97 4.07
CA LEU A 475 8.18 1.60 4.61
C LEU A 475 9.58 1.09 4.99
N TYR A 476 10.60 1.47 4.23
CA TYR A 476 11.99 1.05 4.44
C TYR A 476 12.81 2.02 5.32
N SER A 477 12.22 3.11 5.82
CA SER A 477 12.94 4.05 6.68
C SER A 477 13.26 3.43 8.04
N GLY A 478 14.41 3.81 8.61
CA GLY A 478 14.90 3.26 9.88
C GLY A 478 15.59 1.90 9.76
N THR A 479 15.71 1.34 8.55
CA THR A 479 16.58 0.18 8.26
C THR A 479 18.04 0.61 8.09
N GLY A 480 18.29 1.90 7.83
CA GLY A 480 19.61 2.43 7.53
C GLY A 480 19.98 2.40 6.05
N ILE A 481 19.12 1.89 5.14
CA ILE A 481 19.39 1.84 3.69
C ILE A 481 19.63 3.23 3.09
N CYS A 482 18.92 4.25 3.57
CA CYS A 482 19.02 5.63 3.09
C CYS A 482 19.36 6.61 4.23
N LEU A 483 19.96 7.75 3.90
CA LEU A 483 20.07 8.88 4.81
C LEU A 483 18.69 9.37 5.17
N THR A 484 18.46 9.61 6.45
CA THR A 484 17.12 9.89 6.96
C THR A 484 17.20 11.03 7.99
N PRO A 485 17.40 12.28 7.54
CA PRO A 485 17.53 13.43 8.44
C PRO A 485 16.32 13.56 9.37
N ARG A 486 16.56 14.12 10.55
CA ARG A 486 15.55 14.33 11.60
C ARG A 486 14.99 15.75 11.60
N THR A 487 15.74 16.71 11.06
CA THR A 487 15.33 18.12 11.01
C THR A 487 15.57 18.73 9.63
N ARG A 488 14.88 19.83 9.32
CA ARG A 488 15.12 20.61 8.09
C ARG A 488 16.55 21.15 8.05
N THR A 489 17.08 21.61 9.18
CA THR A 489 18.46 22.10 9.30
C THR A 489 19.45 21.00 8.92
N GLU A 490 19.33 19.81 9.53
CA GLU A 490 20.19 18.67 9.18
C GLU A 490 20.09 18.28 7.71
N TYR A 491 18.88 18.28 7.13
CA TYR A 491 18.67 18.02 5.70
C TYR A 491 19.44 19.01 4.82
N PHE A 492 19.31 20.31 5.08
CA PHE A 492 19.98 21.35 4.30
C PHE A 492 21.49 21.41 4.53
N ASP A 493 21.95 21.16 5.76
CA ASP A 493 23.38 21.08 6.08
C ASP A 493 24.05 19.92 5.33
N LEU A 494 23.38 18.77 5.25
CA LEU A 494 23.87 17.62 4.47
C LEU A 494 23.91 17.91 2.96
N LEU A 495 22.93 18.64 2.42
CA LEU A 495 22.93 19.03 1.00
C LEU A 495 24.08 19.99 0.67
N ALA A 496 24.28 21.01 1.50
CA ALA A 496 25.34 22.01 1.32
C ALA A 496 26.73 21.42 1.57
N GLY A 497 26.89 20.55 2.56
CA GLY A 497 28.17 19.93 2.91
C GLY A 497 28.64 18.89 1.89
N GLY A 498 27.70 18.20 1.22
CA GLY A 498 28.02 17.17 0.24
C GLY A 498 28.73 15.94 0.84
N PRO A 499 29.17 15.00 -0.01
CA PRO A 499 29.89 13.80 0.44
C PRO A 499 31.26 14.13 1.08
N PRO A 500 31.80 13.26 1.96
CA PRO A 500 31.41 11.87 2.19
C PRO A 500 30.31 11.73 3.25
N PHE A 501 29.15 11.27 2.81
CA PHE A 501 28.07 10.87 3.70
C PHE A 501 28.51 9.65 4.52
N PRO A 502 27.96 9.44 5.72
CA PRO A 502 28.26 8.26 6.56
C PRO A 502 27.65 6.95 6.02
N ILE A 503 27.48 6.83 4.70
CA ILE A 503 26.90 5.66 4.02
C ILE A 503 27.97 4.89 3.29
N ASP A 504 28.15 3.61 3.68
CA ASP A 504 28.78 2.60 2.84
C ASP A 504 27.79 2.16 1.76
N ILE A 505 27.89 2.80 0.58
CA ILE A 505 26.96 2.54 -0.51
C ILE A 505 26.99 1.08 -0.98
N ALA A 506 28.12 0.38 -0.91
CA ALA A 506 28.18 -1.02 -1.31
C ALA A 506 27.32 -1.89 -0.38
N THR A 507 27.39 -1.63 0.93
CA THR A 507 26.51 -2.29 1.90
C THR A 507 25.06 -1.88 1.71
N GLN A 508 24.75 -0.60 1.47
CA GLN A 508 23.36 -0.20 1.28
C GLN A 508 22.76 -0.72 -0.02
N SER A 509 23.50 -0.77 -1.13
CA SER A 509 23.04 -1.37 -2.37
C SER A 509 22.71 -2.85 -2.19
N ARG A 510 23.52 -3.58 -1.41
CA ARG A 510 23.26 -4.98 -1.05
C ARG A 510 21.98 -5.10 -0.20
N ARG A 511 21.85 -4.27 0.83
CA ARG A 511 20.68 -4.26 1.73
C ARG A 511 19.40 -3.79 1.05
N ALA A 512 19.47 -2.86 0.10
CA ALA A 512 18.33 -2.44 -0.72
C ALA A 512 17.79 -3.61 -1.56
N ARG A 513 18.68 -4.38 -2.21
CA ARG A 513 18.30 -5.60 -2.93
C ARG A 513 17.65 -6.63 -2.01
N ARG A 514 18.24 -6.88 -0.83
CA ARG A 514 17.65 -7.76 0.21
C ARG A 514 16.26 -7.27 0.61
N TYR A 515 16.11 -5.99 0.94
CA TYR A 515 14.82 -5.41 1.36
C TYR A 515 13.76 -5.58 0.28
N MET A 516 14.07 -5.24 -0.96
CA MET A 516 13.11 -5.34 -2.06
C MET A 516 12.67 -6.79 -2.31
N ALA A 517 13.61 -7.75 -2.25
CA ALA A 517 13.30 -9.16 -2.38
C ALA A 517 12.48 -9.68 -1.18
N PHE A 518 12.87 -9.30 0.03
CA PHE A 518 12.14 -9.62 1.27
C PHE A 518 10.71 -9.09 1.22
N ASP A 519 10.55 -7.79 0.97
CA ASP A 519 9.28 -7.07 0.99
C ASP A 519 8.26 -7.65 0.00
N ARG A 520 8.69 -7.88 -1.25
CA ARG A 520 7.77 -8.19 -2.37
C ARG A 520 7.65 -9.67 -2.69
N HIS A 521 8.60 -10.49 -2.25
CA HIS A 521 8.68 -11.87 -2.69
C HIS A 521 8.79 -12.87 -1.56
N TRP A 522 9.73 -12.69 -0.63
CA TRP A 522 9.96 -13.72 0.39
C TRP A 522 8.93 -13.61 1.50
N SER A 523 8.78 -12.43 2.12
CA SER A 523 7.86 -12.26 3.24
C SER A 523 6.39 -12.27 2.82
N ALA A 524 6.05 -11.70 1.66
CA ALA A 524 4.66 -11.61 1.22
C ALA A 524 4.10 -13.01 0.84
N PRO A 525 3.02 -13.50 1.49
CA PRO A 525 2.38 -14.75 1.12
C PRO A 525 1.63 -14.62 -0.23
N MET A 526 1.30 -15.76 -0.82
CA MET A 526 0.58 -15.86 -2.10
C MET A 526 -0.57 -16.86 -2.00
N THR A 527 -1.67 -16.59 -2.70
CA THR A 527 -2.84 -17.48 -2.75
C THR A 527 -3.33 -17.58 -4.19
N PRO A 528 -3.75 -18.77 -4.67
CA PRO A 528 -4.40 -18.91 -5.97
C PRO A 528 -5.76 -18.19 -6.03
N LEU A 529 -6.33 -17.80 -4.88
CA LEU A 529 -7.60 -17.05 -4.81
C LEU A 529 -7.48 -15.60 -5.31
N VAL A 530 -6.26 -15.06 -5.40
CA VAL A 530 -6.00 -13.73 -5.95
C VAL A 530 -5.19 -13.90 -7.24
N PRO A 531 -5.83 -13.83 -8.42
CA PRO A 531 -5.13 -13.96 -9.69
C PRO A 531 -4.29 -12.71 -10.00
N SER A 532 -3.42 -12.82 -11.01
CA SER A 532 -2.79 -11.64 -11.59
C SER A 532 -3.81 -10.86 -12.42
N PHE A 533 -4.28 -9.73 -11.88
CA PHE A 533 -5.19 -8.83 -12.60
C PHE A 533 -4.56 -8.20 -13.83
N ASN A 534 -3.28 -7.79 -13.79
CA ASN A 534 -2.57 -7.20 -14.93
C ASN A 534 -3.34 -6.09 -15.69
N GLY A 535 -4.13 -5.28 -14.97
CA GLY A 535 -4.97 -4.23 -15.57
C GLY A 535 -6.25 -4.72 -16.24
N ARG A 536 -6.57 -6.03 -16.15
CA ARG A 536 -7.84 -6.59 -16.61
C ARG A 536 -9.00 -6.09 -15.76
N SER A 537 -10.12 -5.77 -16.40
CA SER A 537 -11.36 -5.33 -15.75
C SER A 537 -12.38 -6.47 -15.68
N ALA A 538 -13.50 -6.24 -14.98
CA ALA A 538 -14.61 -7.18 -14.93
C ALA A 538 -15.23 -7.53 -16.30
N THR A 539 -14.95 -6.78 -17.36
CA THR A 539 -15.43 -7.10 -18.71
C THR A 539 -14.55 -8.10 -19.46
N ASP A 540 -13.37 -8.43 -18.92
CA ASP A 540 -12.42 -9.36 -19.52
C ASP A 540 -12.76 -10.82 -19.11
N PRO A 541 -13.14 -11.70 -20.06
CA PRO A 541 -13.40 -13.11 -19.77
C PRO A 541 -12.20 -13.86 -19.20
N ASP A 542 -10.98 -13.52 -19.60
CA ASP A 542 -9.76 -14.20 -19.16
C ASP A 542 -9.53 -14.03 -17.65
N LEU A 543 -9.94 -12.87 -17.10
CA LEU A 543 -9.90 -12.64 -15.66
C LEU A 543 -10.77 -13.67 -14.93
N TRP A 544 -11.99 -13.89 -15.40
CA TRP A 544 -12.94 -14.82 -14.77
C TRP A 544 -12.52 -16.28 -14.92
N ILE A 545 -11.89 -16.63 -16.05
CA ILE A 545 -11.28 -17.96 -16.25
C ILE A 545 -10.13 -18.18 -15.25
N LEU A 546 -9.25 -17.18 -15.07
CA LEU A 546 -8.16 -17.24 -14.08
C LEU A 546 -8.71 -17.41 -12.67
N ILE A 547 -9.77 -16.68 -12.32
CA ILE A 547 -10.46 -16.79 -11.03
C ILE A 547 -11.00 -18.21 -10.82
N ILE A 548 -11.73 -18.76 -11.79
CA ILE A 548 -12.32 -20.10 -11.69
C ILE A 548 -11.22 -21.14 -11.47
N ASN A 549 -10.13 -21.07 -12.24
CA ASN A 549 -9.02 -22.00 -12.11
C ASN A 549 -8.28 -21.85 -10.77
N GLY A 550 -8.12 -20.61 -10.29
CA GLY A 550 -7.57 -20.32 -8.97
C GLY A 550 -8.40 -20.94 -7.85
N ILE A 551 -9.73 -20.79 -7.90
CA ILE A 551 -10.64 -21.37 -6.91
C ILE A 551 -10.65 -22.90 -6.96
N ARG A 552 -10.67 -23.50 -8.16
CA ARG A 552 -10.64 -24.96 -8.33
C ARG A 552 -9.35 -25.61 -7.78
N SER A 553 -8.25 -24.86 -7.76
CA SER A 553 -6.96 -25.32 -7.23
C SER A 553 -6.72 -24.91 -5.77
N ALA A 554 -7.59 -24.09 -5.18
CA ALA A 554 -7.43 -23.60 -3.82
C ALA A 554 -7.78 -24.68 -2.78
N CYS A 555 -6.92 -24.81 -1.77
CA CYS A 555 -7.14 -25.63 -0.58
C CYS A 555 -6.77 -24.78 0.64
N LEU A 556 -7.75 -24.30 1.40
CA LEU A 556 -7.54 -23.33 2.47
C LEU A 556 -6.63 -23.86 3.59
N GLU A 557 -6.65 -25.17 3.83
CA GLU A 557 -5.82 -25.85 4.82
C GLU A 557 -4.32 -25.75 4.52
N THR A 558 -3.97 -25.60 3.23
CA THR A 558 -2.59 -25.49 2.76
C THR A 558 -2.26 -24.12 2.15
N ASP A 559 -3.25 -23.22 2.05
CA ASP A 559 -3.08 -21.88 1.51
C ASP A 559 -2.10 -21.05 2.34
N GLN A 560 -1.11 -20.42 1.67
CA GLN A 560 -0.05 -19.70 2.37
C GLN A 560 -0.60 -18.47 3.10
N VAL A 561 -1.56 -17.76 2.51
CA VAL A 561 -2.13 -16.55 3.10
C VAL A 561 -2.99 -16.92 4.30
N ALA A 562 -3.85 -17.93 4.16
CA ALA A 562 -4.69 -18.44 5.26
C ALA A 562 -3.83 -18.85 6.47
N ARG A 563 -2.79 -19.67 6.24
CA ARG A 563 -1.88 -20.13 7.29
C ARG A 563 -1.08 -18.99 7.91
N ALA A 564 -0.54 -18.09 7.09
CA ALA A 564 0.24 -16.95 7.57
C ALA A 564 -0.62 -15.99 8.40
N LEU A 565 -1.83 -15.69 7.93
CA LEU A 565 -2.78 -14.82 8.63
C LEU A 565 -3.19 -15.42 9.98
N ALA A 566 -3.51 -16.71 10.03
CA ALA A 566 -3.86 -17.39 11.28
C ALA A 566 -2.72 -17.32 12.33
N ARG A 567 -1.45 -17.50 11.90
CA ARG A 567 -0.29 -17.36 12.78
C ARG A 567 -0.13 -15.92 13.28
N ALA A 568 -0.22 -14.95 12.37
CA ALA A 568 -0.08 -13.53 12.70
C ALA A 568 -1.21 -13.01 13.60
N TRP A 569 -2.42 -13.53 13.47
CA TRP A 569 -3.61 -13.07 14.20
C TRP A 569 -3.45 -13.06 15.72
N SER A 570 -2.72 -14.05 16.25
CA SER A 570 -2.45 -14.19 17.69
C SER A 570 -1.45 -13.15 18.23
N LYS A 571 -0.63 -12.55 17.37
CA LYS A 571 0.43 -11.60 17.73
C LYS A 571 -0.04 -10.16 17.87
N GLY A 572 -1.29 -9.86 17.48
CA GLY A 572 -1.81 -8.50 17.42
C GLY A 572 -1.24 -7.72 16.23
N SER A 573 -0.75 -6.51 16.45
CA SER A 573 -0.09 -5.71 15.41
C SER A 573 1.13 -6.41 14.81
N ALA A 574 1.03 -6.84 13.54
CA ALA A 574 2.04 -7.69 12.91
C ALA A 574 2.04 -7.57 11.37
N LYS A 575 3.21 -7.77 10.76
CA LYS A 575 3.32 -8.13 9.34
C LYS A 575 2.97 -9.61 9.17
N VAL A 576 2.13 -9.94 8.20
CA VAL A 576 1.82 -11.32 7.84
C VAL A 576 2.94 -11.85 6.95
N ILE A 577 3.69 -12.83 7.46
CA ILE A 577 4.87 -13.40 6.80
C ILE A 577 4.58 -14.83 6.31
N SER A 578 5.00 -15.14 5.09
CA SER A 578 4.86 -16.47 4.48
C SER A 578 5.57 -17.56 5.32
N ALA A 579 5.01 -18.77 5.33
CA ALA A 579 5.65 -19.88 6.06
C ALA A 579 6.99 -20.27 5.43
N GLU A 580 7.10 -20.13 4.11
CA GLU A 580 8.31 -20.42 3.37
C GLU A 580 9.45 -19.47 3.76
N ALA A 581 9.14 -18.20 4.05
CA ALA A 581 10.11 -17.29 4.63
C ALA A 581 10.54 -17.79 6.02
N ASP A 582 9.58 -18.08 6.91
CA ASP A 582 9.88 -18.62 8.25
C ASP A 582 10.77 -19.89 8.18
N GLU A 583 10.52 -20.80 7.23
CA GLU A 583 11.28 -22.04 7.00
C GLU A 583 12.68 -21.80 6.39
N LEU A 584 12.77 -20.86 5.43
CA LEU A 584 14.03 -20.41 4.85
C LEU A 584 14.95 -19.85 5.96
N PHE A 585 14.39 -19.30 7.03
CA PHE A 585 15.13 -18.77 8.17
C PHE A 585 15.36 -19.80 9.29
N ALA A 586 14.42 -20.72 9.53
CA ALA A 586 14.54 -21.73 10.58
C ALA A 586 15.56 -22.85 10.24
N SER A 587 15.76 -23.16 8.96
CA SER A 587 16.74 -24.16 8.50
C SER A 587 18.20 -23.76 8.71
N ALA A 588 18.48 -22.49 9.08
CA ALA A 588 19.80 -22.02 9.47
C ALA A 588 20.23 -22.52 10.87
N ALA A 589 19.28 -22.75 11.77
CA ALA A 589 19.56 -23.15 13.15
C ALA A 589 19.92 -24.64 13.31
N SER A 590 19.50 -25.50 12.37
CA SER A 590 19.71 -26.96 12.46
C SER A 590 20.97 -27.48 11.79
N CYS A 591 21.64 -26.67 10.93
CA CYS A 591 22.95 -27.05 10.36
C CYS A 591 24.13 -26.79 11.31
N GLY A 592 23.95 -25.99 12.37
CA GLY A 592 25.00 -25.69 13.35
C GLY A 592 25.26 -26.76 14.43
N GLN A 593 24.52 -27.87 14.43
CA GLN A 593 24.69 -28.98 15.39
C GLN A 593 25.19 -30.29 14.76
N ALA A 594 25.55 -30.26 13.47
CA ALA A 594 26.10 -31.42 12.76
C ALA A 594 27.44 -31.09 12.10
N HIS A 595 28.42 -30.63 12.88
CA HIS A 595 29.84 -30.68 12.52
C HIS A 595 30.71 -30.93 13.75
#